data_AF-A0A7S1ZI16-F1
#
_entry.id   AF-A0A7S1ZI16-F1
#
_cell.length_a   1.000
_cell.length_b   1.000
_cell.length_c   1.000
_cell.angle_alpha   90.00
_cell.angle_beta   90.00
_cell.angle_gamma   90.00
#
_symmetry.space_group_name_H-M   'P 1'
#
loop_
_entity.id
_entity.type
_entity.pdbx_description
1 polymer ?
#
loop_
_entity_poly.entity_id
_entity_poly.type
_entity_poly.pdbx_seq_one_letter_code
_entity_poly.pdbx_strand_id
1 'polypeptide(L)'
;RRIRESYPFASIIWKLPSAVHIHVVDLDRLVESKIGEAALFGVERLRYMSASRSCRLYRFQKHVIEHLQKSPSFRGVLHQLDMYEATYLGAEHLYPSDGRHFRPPFNRLMLSWFYPPEEKKRDYRERGPYYTDPSFA
;
A
#
# COMPACT_ATOMS: atom_id res chain seq x y z
N ARG A 1 -5.99 -28.02 -2.47
CA ARG A 1 -5.50 -27.79 -1.08
C ARG A 1 -5.96 -26.39 -0.66
N ARG A 2 -6.69 -26.24 0.45
CA ARG A 2 -7.17 -24.91 0.88
C ARG A 2 -6.03 -24.20 1.61
N ILE A 3 -5.83 -22.89 1.37
CA ILE A 3 -4.73 -22.10 1.98
C ILE A 3 -4.69 -22.26 3.52
N ARG A 4 -5.87 -22.30 4.15
CA ARG A 4 -6.01 -22.50 5.61
C ARG A 4 -5.48 -23.84 6.13
N GLU A 5 -5.52 -24.89 5.32
CA GLU A 5 -4.95 -26.20 5.70
C GLU A 5 -3.42 -26.13 5.75
N SER A 6 -2.81 -25.26 4.94
CA SER A 6 -1.36 -25.09 4.88
C SER A 6 -0.86 -24.06 5.90
N TYR A 7 -1.71 -23.12 6.31
CA TYR A 7 -1.38 -22.04 7.23
C TYR A 7 -2.51 -21.84 8.27
N PRO A 8 -2.66 -22.76 9.24
CA PRO A 8 -3.80 -22.76 10.17
C PRO A 8 -3.83 -21.55 11.11
N PHE A 9 -2.67 -20.93 11.36
CA PHE A 9 -2.52 -19.76 12.23
C PHE A 9 -2.43 -18.43 11.46
N ALA A 10 -2.47 -18.46 10.13
CA ALA A 10 -2.38 -17.25 9.33
C ALA A 10 -3.74 -16.56 9.22
N SER A 11 -3.77 -15.28 9.57
CA SER A 11 -4.90 -14.39 9.29
C SER A 11 -4.82 -13.92 7.84
N ILE A 12 -5.91 -14.13 7.09
CA ILE A 12 -6.05 -13.60 5.73
C ILE A 12 -6.72 -12.24 5.82
N ILE A 13 -6.04 -11.21 5.33
CA ILE A 13 -6.52 -9.84 5.33
C ILE A 13 -6.77 -9.40 3.89
N TRP A 14 -7.98 -8.93 3.61
CA TRP A 14 -8.33 -8.33 2.32
C TRP A 14 -7.91 -6.86 2.31
N LYS A 15 -6.91 -6.51 1.50
CA LYS A 15 -6.49 -5.12 1.32
C LYS A 15 -7.45 -4.41 0.36
N LEU A 16 -8.10 -3.36 0.85
CA LEU A 16 -8.89 -2.46 0.01
C LEU A 16 -7.98 -1.56 -0.85
N PRO A 17 -8.49 -0.99 -1.96
CA PRO A 17 -7.72 -0.09 -2.81
C PRO A 17 -7.19 1.11 -2.02
N SER A 18 -6.01 1.61 -2.41
CA SER A 18 -5.47 2.89 -1.93
C SER A 18 -5.89 4.02 -2.87
N ALA A 19 -5.90 5.26 -2.36
CA ALA A 19 -6.14 6.43 -3.18
C ALA A 19 -5.04 6.58 -4.24
N VAL A 20 -5.44 7.08 -5.42
CA VAL A 20 -4.52 7.46 -6.50
C VAL A 20 -4.53 8.96 -6.67
N HIS A 21 -3.38 9.52 -6.98
CA HIS A 21 -3.14 10.96 -7.03
C HIS A 21 -2.58 11.36 -8.38
N ILE A 22 -3.43 11.32 -9.41
CA ILE A 22 -3.01 11.67 -10.77
C ILE A 22 -2.47 13.10 -10.87
N HIS A 23 -2.91 14.00 -9.98
CA HIS A 23 -2.49 15.40 -9.97
C HIS A 23 -1.05 15.61 -9.51
N VAL A 24 -0.41 14.62 -8.85
CA VAL A 24 1.01 14.73 -8.45
C VAL A 24 1.97 14.27 -9.55
N VAL A 25 1.43 13.89 -10.70
CA VAL A 25 2.22 13.35 -11.79
C VAL A 25 2.88 14.49 -12.56
N ASP A 26 4.21 14.52 -12.48
CA ASP A 26 5.08 15.45 -13.17
C ASP A 26 5.36 14.96 -14.59
N LEU A 27 4.60 15.49 -15.55
CA LEU A 27 4.70 15.13 -16.96
C LEU A 27 6.02 15.58 -17.58
N ASP A 28 6.55 16.74 -17.15
CA ASP A 28 7.79 17.28 -17.70
C ASP A 28 8.96 16.38 -17.32
N ARG A 29 9.00 15.93 -16.07
CA ARG A 29 10.00 14.96 -15.59
C ARG A 29 9.89 13.59 -16.27
N LEU A 30 8.68 13.16 -16.65
CA LEU A 30 8.47 11.94 -17.42
C LEU A 30 9.04 12.05 -18.84
N VAL A 31 8.97 13.24 -19.45
CA VAL A 31 9.50 13.50 -20.80
C VAL A 31 11.02 13.69 -20.79
N GLU A 32 11.56 14.37 -19.77
CA GLU A 32 13.00 14.63 -19.63
C GLU A 32 13.81 13.39 -19.27
N SER A 33 13.21 12.48 -18.49
CA SER A 33 13.80 11.16 -18.25
C SER A 33 13.76 10.36 -19.55
N LYS A 34 14.81 10.50 -20.37
CA LYS A 34 15.11 9.72 -21.59
C LYS A 34 15.33 8.21 -21.31
N ILE A 35 14.62 7.64 -20.35
CA ILE A 35 14.72 6.24 -19.92
C ILE A 35 13.81 5.40 -20.81
N GLY A 36 14.13 5.33 -22.11
CA GLY A 36 13.61 4.35 -23.08
C GLY A 36 12.11 4.03 -23.04
N GLU A 37 11.76 2.85 -23.57
CA GLU A 37 10.39 2.32 -23.61
C GLU A 37 9.70 2.28 -22.23
N ALA A 38 10.47 2.27 -21.12
CA ALA A 38 9.97 2.32 -19.74
C ALA A 38 9.14 3.58 -19.42
N ALA A 39 9.47 4.74 -20.00
CA ALA A 39 8.70 5.96 -19.83
C ALA A 39 7.33 5.91 -20.53
N LEU A 40 7.24 5.25 -21.69
CA LEU A 40 5.98 5.03 -22.42
C LEU A 40 5.01 4.15 -21.63
N PHE A 41 5.52 3.12 -20.95
CA PHE A 41 4.69 2.28 -20.05
C PHE A 41 4.12 3.07 -18.86
N GLY A 42 4.81 4.12 -18.41
CA GLY A 42 4.29 5.04 -17.39
C GLY A 42 3.10 5.84 -17.89
N VAL A 43 3.25 6.48 -19.06
CA VAL A 43 2.22 7.35 -19.67
C VAL A 43 0.95 6.59 -20.02
N GLU A 44 1.06 5.38 -20.58
CA GLU A 44 -0.13 4.56 -20.87
C GLU A 44 -0.89 4.17 -19.59
N ARG A 45 -0.19 3.91 -18.49
CA ARG A 45 -0.82 3.58 -17.21
C ARG A 45 -1.54 4.78 -16.60
N LEU A 46 -1.03 5.99 -16.84
CA LEU A 46 -1.68 7.24 -16.42
C LEU A 46 -2.99 7.48 -17.19
N ARG A 47 -3.03 7.11 -18.47
CA ARG A 47 -4.22 7.29 -19.34
C ARG A 47 -5.51 6.75 -18.74
N TYR A 48 -5.42 5.66 -17.99
CA TYR A 48 -6.56 5.00 -17.37
C TYR A 48 -6.71 5.32 -15.87
N MET A 49 -5.79 6.08 -15.31
CA MET A 49 -5.81 6.46 -13.91
C MET A 49 -6.88 7.53 -13.68
N SER A 50 -7.70 7.33 -12.66
CA SER A 50 -8.77 8.26 -12.32
C SER A 50 -9.09 8.13 -10.84
N ALA A 51 -8.98 9.25 -10.12
CA ALA A 51 -9.33 9.30 -8.70
C ALA A 51 -10.81 8.93 -8.49
N SER A 52 -11.72 9.36 -9.38
CA SER A 52 -13.15 9.02 -9.27
C SER A 52 -13.41 7.53 -9.54
N ARG A 53 -12.73 6.91 -10.52
CA ARG A 53 -12.84 5.45 -10.77
C ARG A 53 -12.26 4.65 -9.61
N SER A 54 -11.11 5.06 -9.06
CA SER A 54 -10.51 4.43 -7.88
C SER A 54 -11.44 4.51 -6.67
N CYS A 55 -11.97 5.70 -6.37
CA CYS A 55 -12.94 5.93 -5.30
C CYS A 55 -14.20 5.07 -5.46
N ARG A 56 -14.76 5.00 -6.67
CA ARG A 56 -15.92 4.15 -6.97
C ARG A 56 -15.63 2.67 -6.72
N LEU A 57 -14.48 2.17 -7.17
CA LEU A 57 -14.07 0.79 -6.96
C LEU A 57 -13.85 0.50 -5.46
N TYR A 58 -13.18 1.39 -4.74
CA TYR A 58 -12.99 1.30 -3.29
C TYR A 58 -14.34 1.20 -2.55
N ARG A 59 -15.27 2.12 -2.80
CA ARG A 59 -16.60 2.11 -2.16
C ARG A 59 -17.35 0.82 -2.45
N PHE A 60 -17.29 0.33 -3.68
CA PHE A 60 -17.93 -0.93 -4.07
C PHE A 60 -17.31 -2.13 -3.35
N GLN A 61 -15.98 -2.26 -3.37
CA GLN A 61 -15.29 -3.36 -2.70
C GLN A 61 -15.50 -3.32 -1.19
N LYS A 62 -15.41 -2.14 -0.57
CA LYS A 62 -15.68 -1.94 0.85
C LYS A 62 -17.09 -2.41 1.21
N HIS A 63 -18.10 -2.00 0.45
CA HIS A 63 -19.47 -2.43 0.67
C HIS A 63 -19.65 -3.96 0.56
N VAL A 64 -19.03 -4.59 -0.45
CA VAL A 64 -19.07 -6.05 -0.63
C VAL A 64 -18.42 -6.76 0.57
N ILE A 65 -17.24 -6.31 1.00
CA ILE A 65 -16.52 -6.92 2.12
C ILE A 65 -17.30 -6.75 3.43
N GLU A 66 -17.82 -5.56 3.71
CA GLU A 66 -18.66 -5.29 4.89
C GLU A 66 -19.93 -6.16 4.90
N HIS A 67 -20.53 -6.41 3.73
CA HIS A 67 -21.67 -7.31 3.61
C HIS A 67 -21.26 -8.76 3.89
N LEU A 68 -20.15 -9.23 3.29
CA LEU A 68 -19.63 -10.58 3.52
C LEU A 68 -19.28 -10.81 5.00
N GLN A 69 -18.67 -9.83 5.68
CA GLN A 69 -18.33 -9.92 7.10
C GLN A 69 -19.54 -10.16 8.01
N LYS A 70 -20.76 -9.79 7.58
CA LYS A 70 -22.00 -10.06 8.32
C LYS A 70 -22.49 -11.51 8.16
N SER A 71 -22.07 -12.19 7.08
CA SER A 71 -22.44 -13.57 6.77
C SER A 71 -21.80 -14.58 7.74
N PRO A 72 -22.52 -15.62 8.18
CA PRO A 72 -21.98 -16.66 9.07
C PRO A 72 -20.68 -17.31 8.56
N SER A 73 -20.54 -17.48 7.24
CA SER A 73 -19.36 -18.12 6.64
C SER A 73 -18.08 -17.29 6.73
N PHE A 74 -18.18 -15.98 6.93
CA PHE A 74 -17.05 -15.04 6.91
C PHE A 74 -16.90 -14.20 8.18
N ARG A 75 -17.90 -14.24 9.08
CA ARG A 75 -17.87 -13.52 10.36
C ARG A 75 -16.66 -13.97 11.20
N GLY A 76 -15.87 -13.00 11.65
CA GLY A 76 -14.65 -13.26 12.45
C GLY A 76 -13.51 -13.91 11.67
N VAL A 77 -13.66 -14.09 10.35
CA VAL A 77 -12.70 -14.76 9.48
C VAL A 77 -12.13 -13.79 8.44
N LEU A 78 -12.99 -12.98 7.84
CA LEU A 78 -12.59 -12.01 6.82
C LEU A 78 -12.25 -10.68 7.50
N HIS A 79 -10.98 -10.34 7.52
CA HIS A 79 -10.50 -9.02 7.96
C HIS A 79 -10.24 -8.14 6.75
N GLN A 80 -10.41 -6.83 6.91
CA GLN A 80 -10.10 -5.86 5.87
C GLN A 80 -9.02 -4.89 6.33
N LEU A 81 -8.13 -4.55 5.41
CA LEU A 81 -7.17 -3.47 5.55
C LEU A 81 -7.64 -2.29 4.69
N ASP A 82 -8.23 -1.30 5.35
CA ASP A 82 -8.65 -0.05 4.72
C ASP A 82 -7.58 1.01 4.91
N MET A 83 -6.97 1.44 3.81
CA MET A 83 -5.99 2.53 3.79
C MET A 83 -6.43 3.67 2.88
N TYR A 84 -7.65 3.64 2.33
CA TYR A 84 -8.05 4.60 1.30
C TYR A 84 -8.04 6.02 1.86
N GLU A 85 -8.68 6.24 3.01
CA GLU A 85 -8.75 7.56 3.65
C GLU A 85 -7.36 8.07 4.06
N ALA A 86 -6.54 7.20 4.66
CA ALA A 86 -5.16 7.54 5.06
C ALA A 86 -4.29 7.93 3.85
N THR A 87 -4.51 7.27 2.71
CA THR A 87 -3.79 7.56 1.47
C THR A 87 -4.39 8.71 0.69
N TYR A 88 -5.66 9.05 0.89
CA TYR A 88 -6.38 10.12 0.19
C TYR A 88 -5.83 11.52 0.50
N LEU A 89 -5.29 11.73 1.69
CA LEU A 89 -4.65 12.99 2.06
C LEU A 89 -3.12 12.97 1.91
N GLY A 90 -2.52 11.86 1.48
CA GLY A 90 -1.07 11.67 1.45
C GLY A 90 -0.41 11.90 0.09
N ALA A 91 -0.99 12.75 -0.76
CA ALA A 91 -0.53 12.94 -2.14
C ALA A 91 0.97 13.30 -2.24
N GLU A 92 1.45 14.14 -1.32
CA GLU A 92 2.83 14.60 -1.17
C GLU A 92 3.84 13.47 -0.92
N HIS A 93 3.36 12.32 -0.45
CA HIS A 93 4.19 11.17 -0.14
C HIS A 93 4.40 10.23 -1.34
N LEU A 94 3.82 10.51 -2.50
CA LEU A 94 3.99 9.69 -3.70
C LEU A 94 5.27 9.99 -4.47
N TYR A 95 5.70 9.03 -5.28
CA TYR A 95 6.62 9.30 -6.36
C TYR A 95 5.95 10.24 -7.38
N PRO A 96 6.59 11.38 -7.74
CA PRO A 96 6.02 12.32 -8.70
C PRO A 96 5.79 11.74 -10.10
N SER A 97 6.30 10.55 -10.40
CA SER A 97 6.29 9.98 -11.74
C SER A 97 5.12 9.03 -12.02
N ASP A 98 4.38 8.56 -11.02
CA ASP A 98 3.40 7.47 -11.24
C ASP A 98 2.04 7.61 -10.57
N GLY A 99 1.85 8.57 -9.66
CA GLY A 99 0.54 8.89 -9.07
C GLY A 99 -0.10 7.75 -8.27
N ARG A 100 0.62 6.67 -7.95
CA ARG A 100 0.08 5.52 -7.20
C ARG A 100 1.01 4.90 -6.16
N HIS A 101 2.34 5.05 -6.28
CA HIS A 101 3.27 4.45 -5.34
C HIS A 101 3.76 5.48 -4.33
N PHE A 102 3.61 5.15 -3.06
CA PHE A 102 4.15 5.93 -1.94
C PHE A 102 5.66 5.71 -1.80
N ARG A 103 6.35 6.76 -1.38
CA ARG A 103 7.79 6.73 -1.07
C ARG A 103 8.06 5.89 0.18
N PRO A 104 9.29 5.36 0.35
CA PRO A 104 9.63 4.49 1.47
C PRO A 104 9.30 5.04 2.86
N PRO A 105 9.48 6.34 3.17
CA PRO A 105 9.12 6.87 4.50
C PRO A 105 7.65 6.67 4.88
N PHE A 106 6.73 6.94 3.95
CA PHE A 106 5.29 6.78 4.20
C PHE A 106 4.90 5.30 4.26
N ASN A 107 5.49 4.45 3.42
CA ASN A 107 5.29 2.99 3.53
C ASN A 107 5.76 2.46 4.89
N ARG A 108 6.90 2.92 5.41
CA ARG A 108 7.39 2.55 6.75
C ARG A 108 6.44 3.01 7.85
N LEU A 109 5.91 4.23 7.75
CA LEU A 109 4.89 4.73 8.68
C LEU A 109 3.65 3.83 8.67
N MET A 110 3.10 3.51 7.50
CA MET A 110 1.93 2.64 7.43
C MET A 110 2.23 1.21 7.93
N LEU A 111 3.39 0.65 7.61
CA LEU A 111 3.81 -0.66 8.14
C LEU A 111 3.92 -0.65 9.67
N SER A 112 4.34 0.47 10.28
CA SER A 112 4.43 0.59 11.73
C SER A 112 3.06 0.49 12.44
N TRP A 113 1.95 0.68 11.74
CA TRP A 113 0.61 0.46 12.29
C TRP A 113 0.28 -1.02 12.48
N PHE A 114 0.93 -1.91 11.72
CA PHE A 114 0.73 -3.37 11.77
C PHE A 114 1.85 -4.09 12.49
N TYR A 115 3.06 -3.55 12.33
CA TYR A 115 4.30 -4.06 12.92
C TYR A 115 4.91 -2.89 13.69
N PRO A 116 4.32 -2.52 14.85
CA PRO A 116 4.93 -1.50 15.69
C PRO A 116 6.39 -1.91 15.89
N PRO A 117 7.35 -0.98 15.76
CA PRO A 117 8.73 -1.30 16.10
C PRO A 117 8.68 -1.93 17.48
N GLU A 118 9.32 -3.09 17.64
CA GLU A 118 9.49 -3.71 18.95
C GLU A 118 9.90 -2.57 19.88
N GLU A 119 8.98 -2.11 20.74
CA GLU A 119 9.34 -1.16 21.78
C GLU A 119 10.58 -1.78 22.36
N LYS A 120 11.71 -1.04 22.29
CA LYS A 120 13.01 -1.49 22.81
C LYS A 120 12.68 -2.38 23.97
N LYS A 121 12.86 -3.70 23.81
CA LYS A 121 12.80 -4.62 24.93
C LYS A 121 13.83 -4.02 25.87
N ARG A 122 13.38 -3.22 26.85
CA ARG A 122 14.16 -2.83 28.02
C ARG A 122 14.57 -4.20 28.54
N ASP A 123 15.82 -4.60 28.50
CA ASP A 123 17.04 -3.88 28.81
C ASP A 123 18.22 -4.60 28.12
N TYR A 124 19.45 -4.19 28.44
CA TYR A 124 20.76 -4.76 28.05
C TYR A 124 21.54 -3.91 27.03
N ARG A 125 22.22 -2.91 27.61
CA ARG A 125 23.68 -2.69 27.51
C ARG A 125 24.34 -3.13 26.19
N GLU A 126 24.95 -2.14 25.53
CA GLU A 126 26.03 -2.30 24.55
C GLU A 126 25.62 -2.82 23.17
N ARG A 127 25.49 -1.89 22.21
CA ARG A 127 26.38 -1.79 21.02
C ARG A 127 25.81 -0.83 19.97
N GLY A 128 26.54 0.27 19.77
CA GLY A 128 26.96 0.85 18.48
C GLY A 128 25.92 1.35 17.46
N PRO A 129 26.17 2.52 16.81
CA PRO A 129 25.45 2.90 15.60
C PRO A 129 25.92 1.99 14.45
N TYR A 130 25.19 1.96 13.33
CA TYR A 130 25.43 1.15 12.13
C TYR A 130 24.78 -0.25 12.12
N TYR A 131 23.50 -0.27 11.71
CA TYR A 131 22.97 -1.37 10.92
C TYR A 131 22.34 -0.79 9.64
N THR A 132 23.15 -0.73 8.58
CA THR A 132 22.67 -0.77 7.19
C THR A 132 22.71 -2.23 6.77
N ASP A 133 21.56 -2.86 6.56
CA ASP A 133 21.47 -4.20 5.96
C ASP A 133 21.45 -4.04 4.42
N PRO A 134 22.45 -4.56 3.68
CA PRO A 134 22.53 -4.45 2.23
C PRO A 134 21.79 -5.56 1.48
N SER A 135 20.99 -6.42 2.15
CA SER A 135 20.32 -7.57 1.51
C SER A 135 19.05 -7.25 0.70
N PHE A 136 18.79 -5.98 0.40
CA PHE A 136 17.68 -5.54 -0.48
C PHE A 136 18.15 -4.74 -1.71
N ALA A 137 19.33 -5.08 -2.24
CA ALA A 137 19.79 -4.65 -3.57
C ALA A 137 19.77 -5.83 -4.55
#